data_AF-A0A7G5LM34-F1
#
_entry.id   AF-A0A7G5LM34-F1
#
_cell.length_a   1.000
_cell.length_b   1.000
_cell.length_c   1.000
_cell.angle_alpha   90.00
_cell.angle_beta   90.00
_cell.angle_gamma   90.00
#
_symmetry.space_group_name_H-M   'P 1'
#
loop_
_entity.id
_entity.type
_entity.pdbx_description
1 polymer ?
#
loop_
_entity_poly.entity_id
_entity_poly.type
_entity_poly.pdbx_seq_one_letter_code
_entity_poly.pdbx_strand_id
1 'polypeptide(L)'
;MIRNQRPLFLLIAGFTVWALAFIALYAIQALGCVYNWGGAHRAMLIAAYAISVLALTAMALLTPKLTDPSMPTLSQSAIWANWAALFSGVLVFLPVTFASTCV
;
A
#
# COMPACT_ATOMS: atom_id res chain seq x y z
N MET A 1 -22.48 -23.06 -8.29
CA MET A 1 -22.42 -21.61 -8.00
C MET A 1 -20.96 -21.20 -7.73
N ILE A 2 -20.15 -21.00 -8.78
CA ILE A 2 -18.80 -20.43 -8.63
C ILE A 2 -18.90 -19.01 -9.17
N ARG A 3 -19.40 -18.12 -8.32
CA ARG A 3 -19.69 -16.72 -8.66
C ARG A 3 -18.40 -15.93 -8.51
N ASN A 4 -17.98 -15.27 -9.60
CA ASN A 4 -16.86 -14.32 -9.73
C ASN A 4 -16.25 -13.86 -8.38
N GLN A 5 -15.24 -14.59 -7.89
CA GLN A 5 -14.47 -14.27 -6.66
C GLN A 5 -13.39 -13.20 -6.91
N ARG A 6 -13.15 -12.85 -8.17
CA ARG A 6 -12.14 -11.88 -8.60
C ARG A 6 -12.18 -10.52 -7.88
N PRO A 7 -13.35 -9.87 -7.66
CA PRO A 7 -13.40 -8.60 -6.92
C PRO A 7 -13.06 -8.77 -5.43
N LEU A 8 -13.44 -9.89 -4.82
CA LEU A 8 -13.08 -10.19 -3.43
C LEU A 8 -11.57 -10.38 -3.29
N PHE A 9 -10.96 -11.08 -4.26
CA PHE A 9 -9.51 -11.29 -4.29
C PHE A 9 -8.74 -9.98 -4.45
N LEU A 10 -9.22 -9.07 -5.32
CA LEU A 10 -8.64 -7.73 -5.47
C LEU A 10 -8.72 -6.91 -4.18
N LEU A 11 -9.87 -6.95 -3.49
CA LEU A 11 -10.07 -6.25 -2.22
C LEU A 11 -9.12 -6.78 -1.12
N ILE A 12 -9.00 -8.11 -0.99
CA ILE A 12 -8.10 -8.74 -0.03
C ILE A 12 -6.63 -8.44 -0.39
N ALA A 13 -6.26 -8.53 -1.67
CA ALA A 13 -4.89 -8.30 -2.13
C ALA A 13 -4.41 -6.86 -1.86
N GLY A 14 -5.25 -5.85 -2.09
CA GLY A 14 -4.90 -4.46 -1.78
C GLY A 14 -4.64 -4.24 -0.30
N PHE A 15 -5.52 -4.78 0.56
CA PHE A 15 -5.37 -4.69 2.00
C PHE A 15 -4.12 -5.42 2.51
N THR A 16 -3.85 -6.63 2.03
CA THR A 16 -2.68 -7.40 2.47
C THR A 16 -1.37 -6.75 2.05
N VAL A 17 -1.28 -6.23 0.82
CA VAL A 17 -0.11 -5.48 0.36
C VAL A 17 0.11 -4.23 1.20
N TRP A 18 -0.96 -3.49 1.50
CA TRP A 18 -0.87 -2.31 2.37
C TRP A 18 -0.42 -2.66 3.79
N ALA A 19 -0.96 -3.72 4.39
CA ALA A 19 -0.58 -4.17 5.72
C ALA A 19 0.87 -4.66 5.78
N LEU A 20 1.33 -5.40 4.76
CA LEU A 20 2.72 -5.84 4.66
C LEU A 20 3.68 -4.65 4.52
N ALA A 21 3.33 -3.66 3.69
CA ALA A 21 4.10 -2.43 3.57
C ALA A 21 4.19 -1.69 4.91
N PHE A 22 3.08 -1.60 5.66
CA PHE A 22 3.06 -1.00 6.98
C PHE A 22 4.02 -1.68 7.95
N ILE A 23 3.94 -3.02 8.05
CA ILE A 23 4.79 -3.81 8.94
C ILE A 23 6.27 -3.65 8.55
N ALA A 24 6.58 -3.73 7.26
CA ALA A 24 7.96 -3.62 6.77
C ALA A 24 8.56 -2.23 7.07
N LEU A 25 7.83 -1.15 6.77
CA LEU A 25 8.26 0.22 7.04
C LEU A 25 8.44 0.47 8.54
N TYR A 26 7.51 -0.04 9.36
CA TYR A 26 7.61 0.05 10.81
C TYR A 26 8.84 -0.70 11.35
N ALA A 27 9.09 -1.93 10.87
CA ALA A 27 10.26 -2.71 11.26
C ALA A 27 11.56 -2.01 10.86
N ILE A 28 11.65 -1.48 9.64
CA ILE A 28 12.82 -0.72 9.18
C ILE A 28 13.05 0.51 10.07
N GLN A 29 12.00 1.22 10.46
CA GLN A 29 12.09 2.35 11.40
C GLN A 29 12.68 1.90 12.75
N ALA A 30 12.08 0.88 13.37
CA ALA A 30 12.52 0.39 14.68
C ALA A 30 13.98 -0.12 14.65
N LEU A 31 14.35 -0.86 13.61
CA LEU A 31 15.70 -1.38 13.43
C LEU A 31 16.71 -0.27 13.13
N GLY A 32 16.37 0.70 12.29
CA GLY A 32 17.27 1.79 11.94
C GLY A 32 17.68 2.64 13.13
N CYS A 33 16.78 2.84 14.09
CA CYS A 33 17.06 3.56 15.33
C CYS A 33 17.93 2.76 16.30
N VAL A 34 17.72 1.44 16.42
CA VAL A 34 18.52 0.59 17.33
C VAL A 34 19.94 0.35 16.78
N TYR A 35 20.07 0.16 15.47
CA TYR A 35 21.34 -0.16 14.82
C TYR A 35 22.10 1.05 14.26
N ASN A 36 21.58 2.27 14.47
CA ASN A 36 22.15 3.54 14.03
C ASN A 36 22.67 3.53 12.57
N TRP A 37 21.78 3.24 11.61
CA TRP A 37 22.13 3.12 10.19
C TRP A 37 22.52 4.45 9.51
N GLY A 38 22.56 5.56 10.26
CA GLY A 38 22.96 6.89 9.76
C GLY A 38 22.23 7.29 8.47
N GLY A 39 22.96 7.84 7.51
CA GLY A 39 22.38 8.32 6.24
C GLY A 39 21.75 7.24 5.35
N ALA A 40 22.12 5.97 5.52
CA ALA A 40 21.56 4.86 4.74
C ALA A 40 20.11 4.53 5.16
N HIS A 41 19.72 4.86 6.39
CA HIS A 41 18.38 4.63 6.93
C HIS A 41 17.30 5.29 6.08
N ARG A 42 17.51 6.57 5.75
CA ARG A 42 16.55 7.37 4.98
C ARG A 42 16.40 6.84 3.55
N ALA A 43 17.50 6.41 2.93
CA ALA A 43 17.46 5.82 1.60
C ALA A 43 16.66 4.51 1.57
N MET A 44 16.83 3.63 2.56
CA MET A 44 16.05 2.39 2.68
C MET A 44 14.56 2.65 2.92
N LEU A 45 14.23 3.61 3.77
CA LEU A 45 12.84 4.01 4.01
C LEU A 45 12.18 4.55 2.73
N ILE A 46 12.86 5.43 1.99
CA ILE A 46 12.36 5.95 0.71
C ILE A 46 12.20 4.83 -0.31
N ALA A 47 13.16 3.91 -0.42
CA ALA A 47 13.08 2.78 -1.35
C ALA A 47 11.90 1.84 -1.01
N ALA A 48 11.74 1.47 0.27
CA ALA A 48 10.63 0.64 0.73
C ALA A 48 9.28 1.32 0.49
N TYR A 49 9.19 2.62 0.73
CA TYR A 49 8.00 3.42 0.43
C TYR A 49 7.69 3.43 -1.07
N ALA A 50 8.69 3.71 -1.92
CA ALA A 50 8.52 3.74 -3.36
C ALA A 50 8.05 2.39 -3.91
N ILE A 51 8.63 1.28 -3.43
CA ILE A 51 8.21 -0.08 -3.82
C ILE A 51 6.76 -0.35 -3.41
N SER A 52 6.38 0.05 -2.20
CA SER A 52 5.02 -0.14 -1.67
C SER A 52 3.99 0.64 -2.50
N VAL A 53 4.28 1.91 -2.79
CA VAL A 53 3.44 2.77 -3.63
C VAL A 53 3.35 2.23 -5.05
N LEU A 54 4.46 1.80 -5.64
CA LEU A 54 4.47 1.19 -6.97
C LEU A 54 3.61 -0.07 -7.02
N ALA A 55 3.72 -0.94 -6.03
CA ALA A 55 2.91 -2.16 -5.96
C ALA A 55 1.41 -1.85 -5.89
N LEU A 56 1.01 -0.90 -5.02
CA LEU A 56 -0.38 -0.45 -4.90
C LEU A 56 -0.87 0.25 -6.18
N THR A 57 -0.02 1.06 -6.81
CA THR A 57 -0.35 1.78 -8.06
C THR A 57 -0.53 0.80 -9.21
N ALA A 58 0.35 -0.20 -9.33
CA ALA A 58 0.21 -1.27 -10.31
C ALA A 58 -1.13 -2.02 -10.12
N MET A 59 -1.49 -2.35 -8.87
CA MET A 59 -2.78 -2.98 -8.58
C MET A 59 -3.98 -2.07 -8.93
N ALA A 60 -3.90 -0.77 -8.65
CA ALA A 60 -4.95 0.20 -8.99
C ALA A 60 -5.11 0.42 -10.51
N LEU A 61 -4.01 0.37 -11.28
CA LEU A 61 -4.03 0.50 -12.74
C LEU A 61 -4.53 -0.77 -13.43
N LEU A 62 -4.28 -1.94 -12.85
CA LEU A 62 -4.74 -3.24 -13.37
C LEU A 62 -6.22 -3.53 -13.06
N THR A 63 -6.85 -2.74 -12.17
CA THR A 63 -8.29 -2.83 -11.91
C THR A 63 -9.12 -2.26 -13.09
N PRO A 64 -10.17 -2.97 -13.55
CA PRO A 64 -11.04 -2.47 -14.62
C PRO A 64 -11.68 -1.13 -14.23
N LYS A 65 -11.75 -0.17 -15.17
CA LYS A 65 -12.36 1.16 -14.92
C LYS A 65 -13.86 1.02 -14.59
N LEU A 66 -14.35 1.91 -13.71
CA LEU A 66 -15.75 2.07 -13.27
C LEU A 66 -16.71 2.53 -14.38
N THR A 67 -16.51 2.11 -15.63
CA THR A 67 -17.26 2.64 -16.78
C THR A 67 -18.49 1.80 -17.12
N ASP A 68 -18.66 0.63 -16.50
CA ASP A 68 -19.79 -0.26 -16.78
C ASP A 68 -20.96 0.00 -15.81
N PRO A 69 -22.14 0.47 -16.28
CA PRO A 69 -23.32 0.69 -15.44
C PRO A 69 -23.92 -0.60 -14.89
N SER A 70 -23.53 -1.78 -15.39
CA SER A 70 -23.96 -3.09 -14.88
C SER A 70 -23.04 -3.67 -13.80
N MET A 71 -22.04 -2.90 -13.34
CA MET A 71 -21.02 -3.41 -12.43
C MET A 71 -21.60 -3.74 -11.04
N PRO A 72 -21.36 -4.95 -10.50
CA PRO A 72 -21.80 -5.32 -9.15
C PRO A 72 -21.18 -4.41 -8.08
N THR A 73 -21.95 -4.07 -7.04
CA THR A 73 -21.51 -3.25 -5.88
C THR A 73 -20.22 -3.78 -5.21
N LEU A 74 -20.02 -5.10 -5.23
CA LEU A 74 -18.80 -5.75 -4.73
C LEU A 74 -17.54 -5.40 -5.55
N SER A 75 -17.68 -5.24 -6.86
CA SER A 75 -16.58 -4.83 -7.74
C SER A 75 -16.27 -3.34 -7.56
N GLN A 76 -17.30 -2.53 -7.38
CA GLN A 76 -17.15 -1.09 -7.14
C GLN A 76 -16.43 -0.82 -5.81
N SER A 77 -16.84 -1.51 -4.74
CA SER A 77 -16.19 -1.42 -3.42
C SER A 77 -14.74 -1.90 -3.44
N ALA A 78 -14.41 -2.96 -4.19
CA ALA A 78 -13.02 -3.41 -4.35
C ALA A 78 -12.11 -2.34 -4.98
N ILE A 79 -12.61 -1.60 -5.98
CA ILE A 79 -11.83 -0.56 -6.64
C ILE A 79 -11.62 0.64 -5.71
N TRP A 80 -12.67 1.12 -5.05
CA TRP A 80 -12.57 2.21 -4.07
C TRP A 80 -11.69 1.84 -2.87
N ALA A 81 -11.74 0.58 -2.42
CA ALA A 81 -10.87 0.08 -1.36
C ALA A 81 -9.39 0.10 -1.77
N ASN A 82 -9.06 -0.30 -3.01
CA ASN A 82 -7.69 -0.21 -3.53
C ASN A 82 -7.19 1.24 -3.59
N TRP A 83 -8.04 2.17 -4.06
CA TRP A 83 -7.70 3.59 -4.06
C TRP A 83 -7.52 4.14 -2.65
N ALA A 84 -8.41 3.79 -1.72
CA ALA A 84 -8.28 4.17 -0.31
C ALA A 84 -6.99 3.61 0.31
N ALA A 85 -6.61 2.37 0.01
CA ALA A 85 -5.36 1.77 0.45
C ALA A 85 -4.14 2.51 -0.12
N LEU A 86 -4.19 2.92 -1.39
CA LEU A 86 -3.13 3.72 -2.02
C LEU A 86 -3.00 5.10 -1.37
N PHE A 87 -4.10 5.84 -1.24
CA PHE A 87 -4.09 7.16 -0.60
C PHE A 87 -3.69 7.08 0.88
N SER A 88 -4.18 6.08 1.60
CA SER A 88 -3.79 5.80 2.98
C SER A 88 -2.29 5.49 3.08
N GLY A 89 -1.77 4.63 2.21
CA GLY A 89 -0.33 4.32 2.16
C GLY A 89 0.51 5.57 1.92
N VAL A 90 0.11 6.42 0.97
CA VAL A 90 0.79 7.71 0.74
C VAL A 90 0.73 8.59 2.00
N LEU A 91 -0.46 8.81 2.56
CA LEU A 91 -0.65 9.74 3.68
C LEU A 91 -0.01 9.26 4.99
N VAL A 92 -0.02 7.95 5.26
CA VAL A 92 0.52 7.36 6.49
C VAL A 92 2.03 7.21 6.42
N PHE A 93 2.58 6.81 5.27
CA PHE A 93 4.01 6.52 5.15
C PHE A 93 4.87 7.74 4.82
N LEU A 94 4.30 8.80 4.25
CA LEU A 94 5.02 10.04 3.98
C LEU A 94 5.54 10.72 5.26
N PRO A 95 4.74 10.99 6.31
CA PRO A 95 5.29 11.52 7.56
C PRO A 95 6.26 10.54 8.23
N VAL A 96 6.03 9.23 8.14
CA VAL A 96 6.94 8.20 8.69
C VAL A 96 8.32 8.21 8.02
N THR A 97 8.40 8.47 6.72
CA THR A 97 9.67 8.51 5.98
C THR A 97 10.40 9.85 6.05
N PHE A 98 9.67 10.96 6.26
CA PHE A 98 10.24 12.30 6.28
C PHE A 98 10.40 12.90 7.68
N ALA A 99 9.61 12.46 8.66
CA ALA A 99 9.66 12.93 10.05
C ALA A 99 10.29 11.91 11.00
N SER A 100 10.98 10.87 10.49
CA SER A 100 11.70 9.92 11.35
C SER A 100 12.68 10.69 12.24
N THR A 101 12.48 10.62 13.55
CA THR A 101 13.24 11.38 14.57
C THR A 101 14.59 10.76 14.91
N CYS A 102 14.94 9.65 14.27
CA CYS A 102 16.24 9.02 14.42
C CYS A 102 17.25 9.77 13.55
N VAL A 103 18.04 10.61 14.22
CA VAL A 103 19.20 11.35 13.70
C VAL A 103 20.46 10.54 13.96
#